data_AF-A0A090TA74-F1
#
_entry.id   AF-A0A090TA74-F1
#
_cell.length_a   1.000
_cell.length_b   1.000
_cell.length_c   1.000
_cell.angle_alpha   90.00
_cell.angle_beta   90.00
_cell.angle_gamma   90.00
#
_symmetry.space_group_name_H-M   'P 1'
#
loop_
_entity.id
_entity.type
_entity.pdbx_description
1 polymer ?
#
loop_
_entity_poly.entity_id
_entity_poly.type
_entity_poly.pdbx_seq_one_letter_code
_entity_poly.pdbx_strand_id
1 'polypeptide(L)'
;MAIFNSQAWWLDDLTNGGSYSELNNAYRIVTASDINDAGVISATAIKCASGYDSTDHFSTCGGGTEAEAVVAVKLVPIQGATSSDIESRSENTATVSREGGSMTLLSLFFLLTFRIMRDWWGHLVDNIQTLTA
;
A
#
# COMPACT_ATOMS: atom_id res chain seq x y z
N MET A 1 -7.96 32.08 9.94
CA MET A 1 -7.34 31.16 8.96
C MET A 1 -7.02 29.89 9.73
N ALA A 2 -7.51 28.72 9.29
CA ALA A 2 -7.27 27.47 10.01
C ALA A 2 -5.84 26.98 9.74
N ILE A 3 -5.11 26.58 10.79
CA ILE A 3 -3.69 26.19 10.73
C ILE A 3 -3.45 25.03 9.73
N PHE A 4 -4.45 24.18 9.50
CA PHE A 4 -4.39 23.02 8.63
C PHE A 4 -5.31 23.10 7.40
N ASN A 5 -5.60 24.32 6.91
CA ASN A 5 -6.46 24.53 5.75
C ASN A 5 -7.86 23.84 5.86
N SER A 6 -8.37 23.69 7.09
CA SER A 6 -9.64 23.02 7.39
C SER A 6 -9.75 21.57 6.87
N GLN A 7 -8.63 20.86 6.75
CA GLN A 7 -8.58 19.45 6.38
C GLN A 7 -7.73 18.62 7.35
N ALA A 8 -7.89 17.30 7.30
CA ALA A 8 -7.03 16.37 8.02
C ALA A 8 -5.75 16.11 7.22
N TRP A 9 -4.63 15.95 7.93
CA TRP A 9 -3.33 15.59 7.36
C TRP A 9 -2.85 14.28 7.95
N TRP A 10 -2.05 13.53 7.20
CA TRP A 10 -1.36 12.40 7.77
C TRP A 10 -0.26 12.92 8.68
N LEU A 11 -0.07 12.25 9.82
CA LEU A 11 0.99 12.65 10.74
C LEU A 11 2.37 12.58 10.08
N ASP A 12 2.54 11.64 9.15
CA ASP A 12 3.79 11.45 8.40
C ASP A 12 4.06 12.61 7.41
N ASP A 13 3.03 13.30 6.90
CA ASP A 13 3.19 14.50 6.06
C ASP A 13 3.73 15.67 6.89
N LEU A 14 3.31 15.77 8.15
CA LEU A 14 3.78 16.80 9.06
C LEU A 14 5.24 16.58 9.50
N THR A 15 5.78 15.38 9.29
CA THR A 15 7.13 15.00 9.70
C THR A 15 8.06 14.62 8.55
N ASN A 16 7.66 14.80 7.29
CA ASN A 16 8.47 14.46 6.12
C ASN A 16 9.81 15.22 6.07
N GLY A 17 9.85 16.43 6.63
CA GLY A 17 11.02 17.31 6.62
C GLY A 17 11.25 18.02 5.30
N GLY A 18 11.02 17.38 4.14
CA GLY A 18 11.13 18.03 2.83
C GLY A 18 12.43 18.83 2.69
N SER A 19 12.32 20.10 2.28
CA SER A 19 13.47 21.02 2.18
C SER A 19 14.13 21.38 3.51
N TYR A 20 13.45 21.19 4.64
CA TYR A 20 13.96 21.49 5.98
C TYR A 20 14.94 20.43 6.48
N SER A 21 14.68 19.15 6.21
CA SER A 21 15.57 18.06 6.64
C SER A 21 15.32 16.76 5.90
N GLU A 22 16.31 16.29 5.14
CA GLU A 22 16.30 14.96 4.51
C GLU A 22 16.42 13.84 5.56
N LEU A 23 17.01 14.12 6.72
CA LEU A 23 17.17 13.14 7.81
C LEU A 23 15.83 12.68 8.40
N ASN A 24 14.78 13.48 8.23
CA ASN A 24 13.44 13.12 8.69
C ASN A 24 12.87 11.94 7.89
N ASN A 25 13.35 11.70 6.68
CA ASN A 25 12.95 10.53 5.91
C ASN A 25 13.44 9.21 6.54
N ALA A 26 14.24 9.23 7.60
CA ALA A 26 14.59 8.03 8.35
C ALA A 26 13.51 7.59 9.35
N TYR A 27 12.49 8.40 9.61
CA TYR A 27 11.49 8.16 10.63
C TYR A 27 10.08 8.15 10.05
N ARG A 28 9.26 7.19 10.50
CA ARG A 28 7.83 7.09 10.21
C ARG A 28 7.06 7.05 11.52
N ILE A 29 6.25 8.07 11.78
CA ILE A 29 5.53 8.16 13.05
C ILE A 29 4.34 7.22 13.04
N VAL A 30 4.28 6.30 14.00
CA VAL A 30 3.19 5.31 14.12
C VAL A 30 2.10 5.80 15.06
N THR A 31 2.50 6.37 16.19
CA THR A 31 1.57 6.85 17.21
C THR A 31 2.15 8.06 17.92
N ALA A 32 1.30 9.07 18.11
CA ALA A 32 1.54 10.17 19.03
C ALA A 32 0.76 9.89 20.32
N SER A 33 1.42 10.05 21.47
CA SER A 33 0.87 9.66 22.76
C SER A 33 0.35 10.85 23.57
N ASP A 34 1.19 11.89 23.74
CA ASP A 34 0.85 13.03 24.60
C ASP A 34 1.59 14.30 24.15
N ILE A 35 1.11 15.46 24.59
CA ILE A 35 1.63 16.79 24.27
C ILE A 35 1.84 17.60 25.55
N ASN A 36 2.95 18.33 25.63
CA ASN A 36 3.22 19.23 26.76
C ASN A 36 2.79 20.69 26.48
N ASP A 37 2.92 21.56 27.48
CA ASP A 37 2.57 22.99 27.38
C ASP A 37 3.35 23.77 26.31
N ALA A 38 4.51 23.26 25.90
CA ALA A 38 5.31 23.83 24.82
C ALA A 38 4.90 23.31 23.43
N GLY A 39 3.84 22.49 23.35
CA GLY A 39 3.37 21.86 22.12
C GLY A 39 4.25 20.72 21.62
N VAL A 40 5.19 20.24 22.45
CA VAL A 40 6.10 19.14 22.11
C VAL A 40 5.40 17.81 22.35
N ILE A 41 5.44 16.94 21.35
CA ILE A 41 4.69 15.68 21.35
C ILE A 41 5.64 14.50 21.59
N SER A 42 5.24 13.59 22.48
CA SER A 42 5.88 12.28 22.62
C SER A 42 5.25 11.29 21.65
N ALA A 43 6.09 10.59 20.88
CA ALA A 43 5.61 9.67 19.85
C ALA A 43 6.51 8.42 19.74
N THR A 44 5.96 7.39 19.12
CA THR A 44 6.71 6.21 18.68
C THR A 44 6.82 6.23 17.17
N ALA A 45 8.03 5.97 16.68
CA ALA A 45 8.34 5.91 15.27
C ALA A 45 8.99 4.57 14.89
N ILE A 46 8.84 4.20 13.64
CA ILE A 46 9.67 3.19 12.99
C ILE A 46 10.82 3.94 12.32
N LYS A 47 12.05 3.47 12.56
CA LYS A 47 13.27 4.08 12.04
C LYS A 47 13.97 3.13 11.08
N CYS A 48 14.31 3.65 9.91
CA CYS A 48 15.29 3.05 9.01
C CYS A 48 16.67 3.69 9.26
N ALA A 49 17.72 2.89 9.42
CA ALA A 49 19.04 3.42 9.81
C ALA A 49 19.69 4.25 8.69
N SER A 50 19.56 3.78 7.45
CA SER A 50 20.04 4.47 6.24
C SER A 50 19.09 5.54 5.71
N GLY A 51 17.83 5.53 6.17
CA GLY A 51 16.74 6.31 5.56
C GLY A 51 15.87 5.43 4.64
N TYR A 52 14.60 5.79 4.47
CA TYR A 52 13.76 5.09 3.51
C TYR A 52 14.20 5.42 2.06
N ASP A 53 14.00 4.47 1.14
CA ASP A 53 14.50 4.57 -0.24
C ASP A 53 13.88 5.74 -1.03
N SER A 54 12.69 6.19 -0.63
CA SER A 54 11.96 7.33 -1.15
C SER A 54 11.14 8.00 -0.04
N THR A 55 10.53 9.14 -0.37
CA THR A 55 9.57 9.84 0.52
C THR A 55 8.21 9.17 0.56
N ASP A 56 7.97 8.14 -0.26
CA ASP A 56 6.66 7.51 -0.37
C ASP A 56 6.19 6.95 0.97
N HIS A 57 4.88 6.97 1.23
CA HIS A 57 4.30 6.38 2.46
C HIS A 57 4.59 4.88 2.61
N PHE A 58 4.81 4.18 1.50
CA PHE A 58 5.07 2.74 1.46
C PHE A 58 6.48 2.42 0.96
N SER A 59 7.41 3.36 1.13
CA SER A 59 8.79 3.16 0.75
C SER A 59 9.45 2.03 1.54
N THR A 60 10.42 1.36 0.94
CA THR A 60 11.21 0.31 1.59
C THR A 60 12.38 0.90 2.37
N CYS A 61 12.88 0.14 3.36
CA CYS A 61 14.08 0.49 4.14
C CYS A 61 15.29 -0.27 3.58
N GLY A 62 16.30 0.45 3.08
CA GLY A 62 17.52 -0.13 2.51
C GLY A 62 17.25 -1.16 1.42
N GLY A 63 16.40 -0.82 0.44
CA GLY A 63 15.96 -1.73 -0.63
C GLY A 63 15.16 -2.95 -0.15
N GLY A 64 14.58 -2.88 1.05
CA GLY A 64 13.87 -3.98 1.70
C GLY A 64 14.79 -5.02 2.35
N THR A 65 16.08 -4.71 2.49
CA THR A 65 17.07 -5.61 3.11
C THR A 65 17.45 -5.21 4.52
N GLU A 66 17.22 -3.95 4.88
CA GLU A 66 17.53 -3.43 6.20
C GLU A 66 16.35 -3.65 7.17
N ALA A 67 16.68 -3.95 8.42
CA ALA A 67 15.69 -4.10 9.47
C ALA A 67 15.28 -2.72 10.01
N GLU A 68 13.98 -2.52 10.11
CA GLU A 68 13.42 -1.34 10.76
C GLU A 68 13.45 -1.49 12.30
N ALA A 69 13.64 -0.38 13.01
CA ALA A 69 13.68 -0.34 14.46
C ALA A 69 12.57 0.54 15.04
N VAL A 70 11.88 0.05 16.08
CA VAL A 70 10.92 0.87 16.83
C VAL A 70 11.68 1.77 17.80
N VAL A 71 11.46 3.07 17.71
CA VAL A 71 12.15 4.09 18.51
C VAL A 71 11.17 5.08 19.12
N ALA A 72 11.49 5.55 20.33
CA ALA A 72 10.81 6.69 20.93
C ALA A 72 11.37 7.98 20.34
N VAL A 73 10.49 8.88 19.92
CA VAL A 73 10.85 10.18 19.35
C VAL A 73 10.08 11.31 20.04
N LYS A 74 10.65 12.51 19.91
CA LYS A 74 10.05 13.75 20.40
C LYS A 74 9.84 14.68 19.21
N LEU A 75 8.59 15.00 18.91
CA LEU A 75 8.24 15.91 17.83
C LEU A 75 8.20 17.33 18.38
N VAL A 76 9.04 18.20 17.84
CA VAL A 76 9.11 19.60 18.24
C VAL A 76 8.47 20.45 17.14
N PRO A 77 7.43 21.24 17.46
CA PRO A 77 6.79 22.08 16.47
C PRO A 77 7.74 23.17 15.95
N ILE A 78 7.64 23.47 14.66
CA ILE A 78 8.37 24.58 14.03
C ILE A 78 7.56 25.85 14.29
N GLN A 79 8.16 26.79 15.05
CA GLN A 79 7.46 28.01 15.45
C GLN A 79 7.10 28.87 14.23
N GLY A 80 5.83 29.23 14.12
CA GLY A 80 5.31 30.06 13.04
C GLY A 80 5.03 29.31 11.73
N ALA A 81 5.25 27.99 11.67
CA ALA A 81 4.89 27.18 10.52
C ALA A 81 3.36 27.16 10.33
N THR A 82 2.94 27.15 9.07
CA THR A 82 1.55 27.15 8.63
C THR A 82 1.30 26.00 7.66
N SER A 83 0.07 25.85 7.17
CA SER A 83 -0.27 24.82 6.19
C SER A 83 0.53 24.90 4.88
N SER A 84 1.13 26.05 4.54
CA SER A 84 1.99 26.17 3.35
C SER A 84 3.36 25.53 3.52
N ASP A 85 3.77 25.26 4.76
CA ASP A 85 5.07 24.66 5.08
C ASP A 85 4.98 23.13 5.20
N ILE A 86 3.78 22.57 5.01
CA ILE A 86 3.56 21.13 5.00
C ILE A 86 4.02 20.56 3.66
N GLU A 87 5.06 19.74 3.71
CA GLU A 87 5.58 18.99 2.57
C GLU A 87 5.03 17.57 2.61
N SER A 88 3.90 17.34 1.94
CA SER A 88 3.26 16.03 1.89
C SER A 88 4.19 14.98 1.29
N ARG A 89 4.06 13.76 1.79
CA ARG A 89 4.77 12.63 1.21
C ARG A 89 4.11 12.20 -0.09
N SER A 90 4.90 11.56 -0.93
CA SER A 90 4.41 11.01 -2.19
C SER A 90 3.59 9.75 -1.95
N GLU A 91 2.55 9.55 -2.76
CA GLU A 91 1.82 8.30 -2.78
C GLU A 91 2.52 7.33 -3.74
N ASN A 92 2.62 6.06 -3.34
CA ASN A 92 3.16 5.04 -4.23
C ASN A 92 2.20 4.81 -5.40
N THR A 93 2.56 5.28 -6.58
CA THR A 93 1.78 5.13 -7.82
C THR A 93 2.13 3.85 -8.58
N ALA A 94 2.90 2.93 -7.99
CA ALA A 94 3.25 1.68 -8.63
C ALA A 94 1.99 0.91 -9.06
N THR A 95 1.73 0.90 -10.36
CA THR A 95 0.65 0.14 -10.98
C THR A 95 0.88 -1.35 -10.71
N VAL A 96 0.08 -1.92 -9.81
CA VAL A 96 0.11 -3.35 -9.53
C VAL A 96 -0.57 -4.08 -10.70
N SER A 97 0.21 -4.51 -11.69
CA SER A 97 -0.32 -5.39 -12.75
C SER A 97 -0.57 -6.78 -12.17
N ARG A 98 -1.84 -7.21 -12.17
CA ARG A 98 -2.26 -8.54 -11.73
C ARG A 98 -2.50 -9.40 -12.95
N GLU A 99 -1.47 -10.08 -13.41
CA GLU A 99 -1.60 -11.09 -14.46
C GLU A 99 -2.17 -12.38 -13.85
N GLY A 100 -3.33 -12.87 -14.33
CA GLY A 100 -3.93 -14.10 -13.80
C GLY A 100 -5.36 -14.44 -14.23
N GLY A 101 -6.07 -13.53 -14.89
CA GLY A 101 -7.47 -13.75 -15.30
C GLY A 101 -7.69 -14.78 -16.42
N SER A 102 -6.67 -15.08 -17.23
CA SER A 102 -6.83 -15.88 -18.45
C SER A 102 -6.91 -17.40 -18.20
N MET A 103 -6.21 -17.91 -17.17
CA MET A 103 -6.17 -19.35 -16.87
C MET A 103 -7.53 -19.92 -16.44
N THR A 104 -8.34 -19.11 -15.74
CA THR A 104 -9.68 -19.50 -15.29
C THR A 104 -10.65 -19.62 -16.46
N LEU A 105 -10.57 -18.70 -17.43
CA LEU A 105 -11.43 -18.74 -18.62
C LEU A 105 -11.14 -19.99 -19.47
N LEU A 106 -9.87 -20.32 -19.69
CA LEU A 106 -9.49 -21.55 -20.40
C LEU A 106 -10.01 -22.80 -19.69
N SER A 107 -9.89 -22.87 -18.36
CA SER A 107 -10.40 -23.99 -17.56
C SER A 107 -11.93 -24.13 -17.67
N LEU A 108 -12.67 -23.01 -17.64
CA LEU A 108 -14.13 -23.01 -17.83
C LEU A 108 -14.52 -23.47 -19.24
N PHE A 109 -13.78 -23.05 -20.27
CA PHE A 109 -13.97 -23.51 -21.64
C PHE A 109 -13.74 -25.01 -21.79
N PHE A 110 -12.72 -25.58 -21.15
CA PHE A 110 -12.49 -27.03 -21.16
C PHE A 110 -13.61 -27.81 -20.47
N LEU A 111 -14.10 -27.33 -19.33
CA LEU A 111 -15.22 -27.98 -18.62
C LEU A 111 -16.53 -27.94 -19.43
N LEU A 112 -16.81 -26.81 -20.09
CA LEU A 112 -17.96 -26.66 -20.98
C LEU A 112 -17.87 -27.58 -22.20
N THR A 113 -16.74 -27.61 -22.88
CA THR A 113 -16.55 -28.46 -24.07
C THR A 113 -16.56 -29.95 -23.70
N PHE A 114 -15.99 -30.34 -22.55
CA PHE A 114 -16.06 -31.71 -22.05
C PHE A 114 -17.51 -32.16 -21.76
N ARG A 115 -18.34 -31.29 -21.16
CA ARG A 115 -19.77 -31.55 -20.94
C ARG A 115 -20.50 -31.81 -22.27
N ILE A 116 -20.28 -30.94 -23.26
CA ILE A 116 -20.92 -31.03 -24.58
C ILE A 116 -20.46 -32.29 -25.33
N MET A 117 -19.17 -32.60 -25.31
CA MET A 117 -18.62 -33.80 -25.96
C MET A 117 -19.16 -35.08 -25.33
N ARG A 118 -19.29 -35.13 -23.99
CA ARG A 118 -19.89 -36.27 -23.27
C ARG A 118 -21.33 -36.50 -23.69
N ASP A 119 -22.13 -35.43 -23.78
CA ASP A 119 -23.54 -35.54 -24.14
C ASP A 119 -23.71 -35.93 -25.62
N TRP A 120 -22.88 -35.40 -26.52
CA TRP A 120 -22.90 -35.75 -27.94
C TRP A 120 -22.51 -37.21 -28.20
N TRP A 121 -21.51 -37.73 -27.47
CA TRP A 121 -21.12 -39.15 -27.55
C TRP A 121 -22.25 -40.09 -27.11
N GLY A 122 -22.99 -39.74 -26.05
CA GLY A 122 -24.16 -40.51 -25.60
C GLY A 122 -25.21 -40.63 -26.70
N HIS A 123 -25.59 -39.51 -27.32
CA HIS A 123 -26.59 -39.51 -28.40
C HIS A 123 -26.15 -40.30 -29.65
N LEU A 124 -24.86 -40.35 -29.96
CA LEU A 124 -24.36 -41.19 -31.07
C LEU A 124 -24.48 -42.68 -30.77
N VAL A 125 -24.14 -43.09 -29.55
CA VAL A 125 -24.22 -44.50 -29.13
C VAL A 125 -25.68 -44.97 -29.12
N ASP A 126 -26.58 -44.14 -28.60
CA ASP A 126 -28.02 -44.43 -28.55
C ASP A 126 -28.62 -44.57 -29.96
N ASN A 127 -28.22 -43.69 -30.90
CA ASN A 127 -28.72 -43.72 -32.28
C ASN A 127 -28.23 -44.95 -33.07
N ILE A 128 -27.00 -45.43 -32.81
CA ILE A 128 -26.48 -46.67 -33.41
C ILE A 128 -27.26 -47.89 -32.92
N GLN A 129 -27.59 -47.96 -31.63
CA GLN A 129 -28.35 -49.08 -31.05
C GLN A 129 -29.77 -49.18 -31.63
N THR A 130 -30.43 -48.04 -31.89
CA THR A 130 -31.78 -48.02 -32.50
C THR A 130 -31.83 -48.42 -33.96
N LEU A 131 -30.69 -48.39 -34.69
CA LEU A 131 -30.61 -48.81 -36.09
C LEU A 131 -30.28 -50.32 -36.24
N THR A 132 -29.91 -50.97 -35.14
CA THR A 132 -29.57 -52.40 -35.10
C THR A 132 -30.65 -53.28 -34.46
N ALA A 133 -31.81 -52.71 -34.11
CA ALA A 133 -32.97 -53.39 -33.54
C ALA A 133 -34.08 -53.62 -34.58
#